data_AF-A0A2V6EX85-F1
#
_entry.id   AF-A0A2V6EX85-F1
#
_cell.length_a   1.000
_cell.length_b   1.000
_cell.length_c   1.000
_cell.angle_alpha   90.00
_cell.angle_beta   90.00
_cell.angle_gamma   90.00
#
_symmetry.space_group_name_H-M   'P 1'
#
loop_
_entity.id
_entity.type
_entity.pdbx_description
1 polymer ?
#
loop_
_entity_poly.entity_id
_entity_poly.type
_entity_poly.pdbx_seq_one_letter_code
_entity_poly.pdbx_strand_id
1 'polypeptide(L)'
;TPVGPFVYADVDVNDLAIELRHNGEIKQRARTSQMIYSVAQIVSFASQSLTLAPGDLLLTGTPSGVGPIRDGDELEAKIGDWPPLRNGVKNTR
;
A
#
# COMPACT_ATOMS: atom_id res chain seq x y z
N THR A 1 10.47 3.16 5.26
CA THR A 1 9.21 2.81 4.58
C THR A 1 8.60 4.06 4.00
N PRO A 2 8.42 4.16 2.69
CA PRO A 2 7.65 5.24 2.10
C PRO A 2 6.17 5.11 2.46
N VAL A 3 5.56 6.22 2.90
CA VAL A 3 4.14 6.27 3.30
C VAL A 3 3.57 7.62 2.87
N GLY A 4 2.33 7.60 2.40
CA GLY A 4 1.63 8.77 1.87
C GLY A 4 1.49 8.70 0.35
N PRO A 5 1.19 9.82 -0.32
CA PRO A 5 0.58 11.00 0.29
C PRO A 5 -0.71 10.61 1.03
N PHE A 6 -0.99 11.26 2.17
CA PHE A 6 -2.20 10.96 2.94
C PHE A 6 -3.43 11.52 2.22
N VAL A 7 -4.51 10.74 2.21
CA VAL A 7 -5.80 11.12 1.63
C VAL A 7 -6.86 11.31 2.71
N TYR A 8 -8.05 11.73 2.29
CA TYR A 8 -9.18 12.08 3.16
C TYR A 8 -9.63 10.95 4.09
N ALA A 9 -10.13 11.35 5.26
CA ALA A 9 -10.97 10.48 6.08
C ALA A 9 -12.30 10.18 5.36
N ASP A 10 -12.95 9.07 5.72
CA ASP A 10 -14.27 8.62 5.23
C ASP A 10 -14.33 8.13 3.77
N VAL A 11 -13.47 7.19 3.38
CA VAL A 11 -13.51 6.52 2.07
C VAL A 11 -13.95 5.06 2.20
N ASP A 12 -14.78 4.58 1.27
CA ASP A 12 -15.07 3.16 1.13
C ASP A 12 -13.85 2.43 0.51
N VAL A 13 -13.24 1.57 1.32
CA VAL A 13 -12.05 0.79 0.95
C VAL A 13 -12.37 -0.66 0.54
N ASN A 14 -13.65 -1.03 0.42
CA ASN A 14 -14.05 -2.42 0.16
C ASN A 14 -13.73 -2.89 -1.27
N ASP A 15 -13.73 -2.00 -2.27
CA ASP A 15 -13.35 -2.35 -3.65
C ASP A 15 -12.62 -1.22 -4.39
N LEU A 16 -11.36 -1.00 -4.03
CA LEU A 16 -10.45 -0.08 -4.69
C LEU A 16 -9.42 -0.85 -5.52
N ALA A 17 -9.12 -0.36 -6.72
CA ALA A 17 -8.00 -0.87 -7.50
C ALA A 17 -6.66 -0.50 -6.84
N ILE A 18 -5.72 -1.43 -6.78
CA ILE A 18 -4.35 -1.23 -6.29
C ILE A 18 -3.38 -1.59 -7.43
N GLU A 19 -2.43 -0.71 -7.71
CA GLU A 19 -1.41 -0.92 -8.75
C GLU A 19 -0.03 -0.47 -8.25
N LEU A 20 1.01 -1.21 -8.63
CA LEU A 20 2.41 -0.80 -8.50
C LEU A 20 3.07 -0.80 -9.89
N ARG A 21 3.62 0.35 -10.28
CA ARG A 21 4.50 0.47 -11.44
C ARG A 21 5.95 0.54 -11.00
N HIS A 22 6.80 -0.15 -11.74
CA HIS A 22 8.25 -0.13 -11.60
C HIS A 22 8.83 0.32 -12.95
N ASN A 23 9.45 1.50 -12.97
CA ASN A 23 9.97 2.13 -14.17
C ASN A 23 8.90 2.24 -15.29
N GLY A 24 7.65 2.54 -14.90
CA GLY A 24 6.50 2.67 -15.80
C GLY A 24 5.79 1.35 -16.14
N GLU A 25 6.37 0.20 -15.83
CA GLU A 25 5.76 -1.11 -16.07
C GLU A 25 4.93 -1.57 -14.87
N ILE A 26 3.70 -2.04 -15.11
CA ILE A 26 2.86 -2.62 -14.05
C ILE A 26 3.47 -3.93 -13.58
N LYS A 27 3.85 -4.00 -12.29
CA LYS A 27 4.36 -5.23 -11.64
C LYS A 27 3.34 -5.87 -10.71
N GLN A 28 2.47 -5.05 -10.09
CA GLN A 28 1.39 -5.54 -9.24
C GLN A 28 0.08 -4.87 -9.65
N ARG A 29 -1.01 -5.64 -9.65
CA ARG A 29 -2.36 -5.15 -9.93
C ARG A 29 -3.39 -6.04 -9.26
N ALA A 30 -4.24 -5.45 -8.42
CA ALA A 30 -5.30 -6.17 -7.70
C ALA A 30 -6.44 -5.22 -7.31
N ARG A 31 -7.43 -5.73 -6.57
CA ARG A 31 -8.46 -4.93 -5.91
C ARG A 31 -8.54 -5.27 -4.42
N THR A 32 -8.93 -4.32 -3.58
CA THR A 32 -9.11 -4.57 -2.13
C THR A 32 -10.21 -5.60 -1.83
N SER A 33 -11.18 -5.75 -2.73
CA SER A 33 -12.21 -6.81 -2.66
C SER A 33 -11.64 -8.22 -2.74
N GLN A 34 -10.39 -8.39 -3.19
CA GLN A 34 -9.68 -9.66 -3.27
C GLN A 34 -8.82 -9.94 -2.02
N MET A 35 -8.83 -9.05 -1.03
CA MET A 35 -8.11 -9.25 0.23
C MET A 35 -8.69 -10.45 0.99
N ILE A 36 -7.81 -11.31 1.50
CA ILE A 36 -8.19 -12.46 2.33
C ILE A 36 -8.86 -12.01 3.63
N TYR A 37 -8.38 -10.90 4.20
CA TYR A 37 -8.94 -10.24 5.38
C TYR A 37 -9.23 -8.79 5.04
N SER A 38 -10.43 -8.30 5.34
CA SER A 38 -10.79 -6.88 5.15
C SER A 38 -10.01 -5.96 6.09
N VAL A 39 -9.97 -4.66 5.76
CA VAL A 39 -9.33 -3.64 6.63
C VAL A 39 -9.92 -3.68 8.05
N ALA A 40 -11.26 -3.81 8.16
CA ALA A 40 -11.92 -3.91 9.46
C ALA A 40 -11.51 -5.17 10.24
N GLN A 41 -11.35 -6.32 9.57
CA GLN A 41 -10.87 -7.55 10.20
C GLN A 41 -9.42 -7.40 10.70
N ILE A 42 -8.55 -6.75 9.93
CA ILE A 42 -7.15 -6.49 10.30
C ILE A 42 -7.07 -5.60 11.55
N VAL A 43 -7.83 -4.50 11.58
CA VAL A 43 -7.90 -3.60 12.75
C VAL A 43 -8.43 -4.34 13.98
N SER A 44 -9.53 -5.08 13.82
CA SER A 44 -10.12 -5.87 14.92
C SER A 44 -9.14 -6.89 15.48
N PHE A 45 -8.46 -7.66 14.60
CA PHE A 45 -7.47 -8.64 15.02
C PHE A 45 -6.29 -8.01 15.74
N ALA A 46 -5.70 -6.95 15.18
CA ALA A 46 -4.58 -6.25 15.81
C ALA A 46 -4.96 -5.70 17.20
N SER A 47 -6.15 -5.12 17.33
CA SER A 47 -6.65 -4.52 18.57
C SER A 47 -6.87 -5.52 19.72
N GLN A 48 -7.00 -6.82 19.43
CA GLN A 48 -7.14 -7.87 20.45
C GLN A 48 -5.81 -8.18 21.17
N SER A 49 -4.67 -7.92 20.52
CA SER A 49 -3.33 -8.22 21.06
C SER A 49 -2.52 -6.97 21.37
N LEU A 50 -2.82 -5.84 20.73
CA LEU A 50 -2.08 -4.59 20.85
C LEU A 50 -3.05 -3.43 21.07
N THR A 51 -2.70 -2.50 21.95
CA THR A 51 -3.42 -1.21 22.00
C THR A 51 -3.01 -0.39 20.78
N LEU A 52 -4.00 0.01 19.97
CA LEU A 52 -3.78 0.90 18.82
C LEU A 52 -3.92 2.35 19.28
N ALA A 53 -2.90 3.16 19.03
CA ALA A 53 -2.86 4.57 19.36
C ALA A 53 -3.10 5.46 18.13
N PRO A 54 -3.57 6.71 18.32
CA PRO A 54 -3.65 7.68 17.23
C PRO A 54 -2.28 7.87 16.55
N GLY A 55 -2.24 7.71 15.23
CA GLY A 55 -1.02 7.81 14.43
C GLY A 55 -0.37 6.45 14.11
N ASP A 56 -0.86 5.35 14.68
CA ASP A 56 -0.39 4.02 14.30
C ASP A 56 -0.72 3.69 12.84
N LEU A 57 0.23 3.00 12.18
CA LEU A 57 0.10 2.59 10.79
C LEU A 57 -0.01 1.06 10.68
N LEU A 58 -1.11 0.58 10.12
CA LEU A 58 -1.32 -0.84 9.80
C LEU A 58 -1.15 -1.06 8.29
N LEU A 59 -0.20 -1.91 7.90
CA LEU A 59 -0.01 -2.32 6.51
C LEU A 59 -0.83 -3.58 6.22
N THR A 60 -1.70 -3.53 5.21
CA THR A 60 -2.74 -4.54 4.99
C THR A 60 -2.32 -5.70 4.08
N GLY A 61 -1.02 -5.82 3.80
CA GLY A 61 -0.46 -6.81 2.87
C GLY A 61 -0.19 -6.25 1.47
N THR A 62 0.24 -7.14 0.57
CA THR A 62 0.60 -6.81 -0.82
C THR A 62 -0.03 -7.82 -1.77
N PRO A 63 -0.46 -7.39 -2.98
CA PRO A 63 -0.75 -8.32 -4.07
C PRO A 63 0.49 -9.11 -4.52
N SER A 64 0.28 -10.12 -5.36
CA SER A 64 1.35 -10.84 -6.04
C SER A 64 2.13 -9.94 -7.00
N GLY A 65 3.34 -10.38 -7.39
CA GLY A 65 4.24 -9.62 -8.26
C GLY A 65 5.31 -8.83 -7.52
N VAL A 66 5.62 -9.19 -6.26
CA VAL A 66 6.80 -8.69 -5.55
C VAL A 66 8.07 -9.10 -6.29
N GLY A 67 9.00 -8.17 -6.44
CA GLY A 67 10.26 -8.38 -7.13
C GLY A 67 11.39 -7.49 -6.59
N PRO A 68 12.63 -7.73 -7.03
CA PRO A 68 13.78 -6.95 -6.59
C PRO A 68 13.76 -5.52 -7.15
N ILE A 69 14.36 -4.59 -6.40
CA ILE A 69 14.60 -3.20 -6.80
C ILE A 69 16.10 -2.92 -6.82
N ARG A 70 16.53 -1.97 -7.64
CA ARG A 70 17.92 -1.60 -7.87
C ARG A 70 18.11 -0.09 -7.77
N ASP A 71 19.36 0.33 -7.60
CA ASP A 71 19.73 1.74 -7.67
C ASP A 71 19.28 2.36 -9.00
N GLY A 72 18.68 3.55 -8.94
CA GLY A 72 18.12 4.25 -10.09
C GLY A 72 16.69 3.86 -10.47
N ASP A 73 16.08 2.88 -9.81
CA ASP A 73 14.68 2.53 -10.07
C ASP A 73 13.70 3.57 -9.53
N GLU A 74 12.57 3.72 -10.22
CA GLU A 74 11.43 4.53 -9.81
C GLU A 74 10.21 3.62 -9.57
N LEU A 75 9.61 3.75 -8.38
CA LEU A 75 8.38 3.05 -8.02
C LEU A 75 7.22 4.03 -7.91
N GLU A 76 6.06 3.63 -8.41
CA GLU A 76 4.79 4.34 -8.27
C GLU A 76 3.71 3.39 -7.77
N ALA A 77 3.23 3.60 -6.54
CA ALA A 77 2.06 2.89 -6.01
C ALA A 77 0.80 3.76 -6.13
N LYS A 78 -0.31 3.18 -6.58
CA LYS A 78 -1.59 3.87 -6.75
C LYS A 78 -2.74 3.05 -6.18
N ILE A 79 -3.69 3.74 -5.54
CA ILE A 79 -4.93 3.18 -5.01
C ILE A 79 -6.10 4.02 -5.55
N GLY A 80 -7.03 3.39 -6.27
CA GLY A 80 -8.18 4.08 -6.87
C GLY A 80 -7.77 5.35 -7.63
N ASP A 81 -8.44 6.46 -7.33
CA ASP A 81 -8.14 7.80 -7.89
C ASP A 81 -7.30 8.67 -6.96
N TRP A 82 -6.67 8.08 -5.95
CA TRP A 82 -5.83 8.81 -5.00
C TRP A 82 -4.53 9.28 -5.64
N PRO A 83 -3.91 10.36 -5.13
CA PRO A 83 -2.59 10.78 -5.58
C PRO A 83 -1.57 9.64 -5.37
N PRO A 84 -0.72 9.34 -6.37
CA PRO A 84 0.20 8.22 -6.28
C PRO A 84 1.34 8.49 -5.30
N LEU A 85 1.81 7.42 -4.65
CA LEU A 85 3.07 7.42 -3.90
C LEU A 85 4.23 7.13 -4.87
N ARG A 86 5.14 8.08 -5.04
CA ARG A 86 6.31 7.93 -5.91
C ARG A 86 7.60 7.96 -5.12
N ASN A 87 8.50 7.03 -5.40
CA ASN A 87 9.81 6.97 -4.77
C ASN A 87 10.89 6.49 -5.75
N GLY A 88 11.94 7.29 -5.89
CA GLY A 88 13.20 6.86 -6.48
C GLY A 88 14.04 6.04 -5.50
N VAL A 89 14.74 5.03 -6.01
CA VAL A 89 15.61 4.13 -5.26
C VAL A 89 17.04 4.60 -5.44
N LYS A 90 17.72 4.90 -4.33
CA LYS A 90 19.15 5.25 -4.31
C LYS A 90 19.91 4.36 -3.34
N ASN A 91 20.99 3.75 -3.81
CA ASN A 91 21.94 3.05 -2.98
C ASN A 91 22.92 4.06 -2.38
N THR A 92 22.89 4.21 -1.06
CA THR A 92 23.72 5.20 -0.33
C THR A 92 25.03 4.61 0.18
N ARG A 93 25.60 3.64 -0.54
CA ARG A 93 26.96 3.15 -0.28
C ARG A 93 28.01 4.07 -0.87
#